data_AF-A0A3L7VKL4-F1
#
_entry.id   AF-A0A3L7VKL4-F1
#
_cell.length_a   1.000
_cell.length_b   1.000
_cell.length_c   1.000
_cell.angle_alpha   90.00
_cell.angle_beta   90.00
_cell.angle_gamma   90.00
#
_symmetry.space_group_name_H-M   'P 1'
#
loop_
_entity.id
_entity.type
_entity.pdbx_description
1 polymer ?
#
loop_
_entity_poly.entity_id
_entity_poly.type
_entity_poly.pdbx_seq_one_letter_code
_entity_poly.pdbx_strand_id
1 'polypeptide(L)'
;MNTIRVHLPGSPTGPDPDRSYLIRCGTGLLDSLGPLLRDSGGRRAVVVADAAVAETHAARVVASLQAAGIEAVSLTVPSGEASKSVGALGRLWAEFARLAVDRHTR
;
A
#
# COMPACT_ATOMS: atom_id res chain seq x y z
N MET A 1 -0.46 -5.95 -19.90
CA MET A 1 -1.05 -5.49 -18.61
C MET A 1 -2.55 -5.59 -18.72
N ASN A 2 -3.17 -6.49 -17.96
CA ASN A 2 -4.62 -6.62 -17.90
C ASN A 2 -5.18 -5.79 -16.73
N THR A 3 -6.36 -5.19 -16.90
CA THR A 3 -7.02 -4.41 -15.85
C THR A 3 -8.40 -4.97 -15.59
N ILE A 4 -8.67 -5.31 -14.33
CA ILE A 4 -9.96 -5.81 -13.86
C ILE A 4 -10.53 -4.78 -12.90
N ARG A 5 -11.77 -4.35 -13.10
CA ARG A 5 -12.50 -3.55 -12.11
C ARG A 5 -13.25 -4.49 -11.17
N VAL A 6 -12.91 -4.45 -9.90
CA VAL A 6 -13.64 -5.17 -8.86
C VAL A 6 -14.66 -4.22 -8.24
N HIS A 7 -15.90 -4.68 -8.17
CA HIS A 7 -16.97 -4.01 -7.47
C HIS A 7 -17.29 -4.79 -6.20
N LEU A 8 -17.33 -4.08 -5.08
CA LEU A 8 -17.69 -4.59 -3.77
C LEU A 8 -19.00 -3.90 -3.39
N PRO A 9 -20.16 -4.59 -3.53
CA PRO A 9 -21.45 -4.00 -3.25
C PRO A 9 -21.53 -3.58 -1.79
N GLY A 10 -22.14 -2.42 -1.53
CA GLY A 10 -22.45 -1.97 -0.18
C GLY A 10 -23.40 -2.93 0.55
N SER A 11 -23.39 -2.91 1.88
CA SER A 11 -24.35 -3.67 2.65
C SER A 11 -25.74 -3.02 2.55
N PRO A 12 -26.82 -3.77 2.21
CA PRO A 12 -28.15 -3.20 2.12
C PRO A 12 -28.73 -2.79 3.49
N THR A 13 -28.16 -3.30 4.58
CA THR A 13 -28.65 -3.10 5.95
C THR A 13 -27.57 -2.60 6.91
N GLY A 14 -26.33 -2.45 6.43
CA GLY A 14 -25.17 -2.03 7.22
C GLY A 14 -24.57 -0.72 6.72
N PRO A 15 -23.59 -0.16 7.45
CA PRO A 15 -22.95 1.11 7.09
C PRO A 15 -21.92 0.97 5.96
N ASP A 16 -21.67 -0.23 5.45
CA ASP A 16 -20.64 -0.48 4.45
C ASP A 16 -21.00 0.17 3.11
N PRO A 17 -20.22 1.16 2.63
CA PRO A 17 -20.54 1.85 1.39
C PRO A 17 -20.22 0.98 0.18
N ASP A 18 -20.94 1.26 -0.89
CA ASP A 18 -20.65 0.72 -2.21
C ASP A 18 -19.28 1.22 -2.70
N ARG A 19 -18.41 0.30 -3.15
CA ARG A 19 -17.05 0.65 -3.55
C ARG A 19 -16.54 -0.17 -4.72
N SER A 20 -15.55 0.37 -5.42
CA SER A 20 -14.85 -0.35 -6.49
C SER A 20 -13.38 0.04 -6.55
N TYR A 21 -12.55 -0.87 -7.06
CA TYR A 21 -11.12 -0.61 -7.29
C TYR A 21 -10.61 -1.37 -8.52
N LEU A 22 -9.47 -0.93 -9.02
CA LEU A 22 -8.80 -1.55 -10.16
C LEU A 22 -7.74 -2.54 -9.67
N ILE A 23 -7.75 -3.75 -10.24
CA ILE A 23 -6.65 -4.70 -10.17
C ILE A 23 -5.92 -4.64 -11.50
N ARG A 24 -4.63 -4.31 -11.47
CA ARG A 24 -3.75 -4.36 -12.65
C ARG A 24 -2.80 -5.54 -12.51
N CYS A 25 -2.82 -6.45 -13.49
CA CYS A 25 -1.98 -7.64 -13.53
C CYS A 25 -1.08 -7.66 -14.77
N GLY A 26 0.21 -7.95 -14.57
CA GLY A 26 1.19 -7.98 -15.66
C GLY A 26 2.61 -8.05 -15.14
N THR A 27 3.56 -8.18 -16.07
CA THR A 27 4.99 -8.16 -15.78
C THR A 27 5.49 -6.73 -15.63
N GLY A 28 6.52 -6.51 -14.79
CA GLY A 28 7.18 -5.20 -14.62
C GLY A 28 6.34 -4.12 -13.92
N LEU A 29 5.23 -4.47 -13.27
CA LEU A 29 4.33 -3.47 -12.67
C LEU A 29 4.94 -2.71 -11.49
N LEU A 30 5.84 -3.33 -10.73
CA LEU A 30 6.49 -2.66 -9.60
C LEU A 30 7.33 -1.45 -10.04
N ASP A 31 7.91 -1.51 -11.24
CA ASP A 31 8.74 -0.42 -11.76
C ASP A 31 7.88 0.73 -12.32
N SER A 32 6.60 0.46 -12.63
CA SER A 32 5.61 1.45 -13.11
C SER A 32 4.62 1.90 -12.04
N LEU A 33 4.83 1.52 -10.78
CA LEU A 33 3.89 1.78 -9.68
C LEU A 33 3.71 3.28 -9.40
N GLY A 34 4.80 4.06 -9.41
CA GLY A 34 4.77 5.51 -9.25
C GLY A 34 3.89 6.20 -10.31
N PRO A 35 4.17 6.04 -11.61
CA PRO A 35 3.32 6.56 -12.69
C PRO A 35 1.85 6.16 -12.57
N LEU A 36 1.56 4.92 -12.14
CA LEU A 36 0.18 4.43 -11.98
C LEU A 36 -0.56 5.09 -10.80
N LEU A 37 0.16 5.53 -9.78
CA LEU A 37 -0.41 6.13 -8.57
C LEU A 37 -0.28 7.65 -8.51
N ARG A 38 0.39 8.28 -9.48
CA ARG A 38 0.58 9.74 -9.51
C ARG A 38 -0.73 10.52 -9.40
N ASP A 39 -1.79 10.04 -10.06
CA ASP A 39 -3.09 10.70 -10.08
C ASP A 39 -3.99 10.32 -8.90
N SER A 40 -3.50 9.51 -7.95
CA SER A 40 -4.25 9.16 -6.73
C SER A 40 -4.43 10.33 -5.76
N GLY A 41 -3.67 11.42 -5.94
CA GLY A 41 -3.63 12.56 -5.05
C GLY A 41 -2.76 12.36 -3.79
N GLY A 42 -2.22 11.15 -3.59
CA GLY A 42 -1.25 10.87 -2.53
C GLY A 42 0.12 11.45 -2.86
N ARG A 43 0.69 12.21 -1.92
CA ARG A 43 2.04 12.80 -2.05
C ARG A 43 3.09 12.05 -1.26
N ARG A 44 2.66 11.32 -0.24
CA ARG A 44 3.52 10.46 0.56
C ARG A 44 2.89 9.08 0.75
N ALA A 45 3.72 8.05 0.78
CA ALA A 45 3.34 6.65 0.85
C ALA A 45 4.19 5.89 1.88
N VAL A 46 3.54 5.00 2.63
CA VAL A 46 4.24 4.04 3.48
C VAL A 46 4.05 2.64 2.90
N VAL A 47 5.15 2.04 2.45
CA VAL A 47 5.17 0.70 1.88
C VAL A 47 5.34 -0.30 3.03
N VAL A 48 4.30 -1.05 3.36
CA VAL A 48 4.37 -2.09 4.39
C VAL A 48 4.49 -3.46 3.73
N ALA A 49 5.53 -4.21 4.09
CA ALA A 49 5.77 -5.53 3.53
C ALA A 49 6.23 -6.55 4.57
N ASP A 50 5.92 -7.82 4.32
CA ASP A 50 6.56 -8.97 4.95
C ASP A 50 8.08 -8.95 4.70
N ALA A 51 8.91 -9.38 5.66
CA ALA A 51 10.37 -9.28 5.57
C ALA A 51 10.97 -9.95 4.31
N ALA A 52 10.58 -11.18 4.00
CA ALA A 52 11.05 -11.87 2.81
C ALA A 52 10.65 -11.15 1.50
N VAL A 53 9.48 -10.50 1.49
CA VAL A 53 9.03 -9.68 0.36
C VAL A 53 9.81 -8.37 0.29
N ALA A 54 10.05 -7.74 1.44
CA ALA A 54 10.77 -6.48 1.53
C ALA A 54 12.20 -6.60 0.99
N GLU A 55 12.91 -7.68 1.34
CA GLU A 55 14.27 -7.98 0.86
C GLU A 55 14.39 -7.97 -0.67
N THR A 56 13.33 -8.38 -1.37
CA THR A 56 13.37 -8.59 -2.82
C THR A 56 12.63 -7.52 -3.62
N HIS A 57 11.64 -6.83 -3.03
CA HIS A 57 10.73 -5.96 -3.77
C HIS A 57 10.64 -4.52 -3.25
N ALA A 58 10.89 -4.28 -1.95
CA ALA A 58 10.60 -2.96 -1.35
C ALA A 58 11.41 -1.84 -2.01
N ALA A 59 12.70 -2.09 -2.29
CA ALA A 59 13.57 -1.10 -2.94
C ALA A 59 13.03 -0.66 -4.31
N ARG A 60 12.52 -1.59 -5.12
CA ARG A 60 11.93 -1.29 -6.44
C ARG A 60 10.66 -0.47 -6.33
N VAL A 61 9.80 -0.82 -5.39
CA VAL A 61 8.54 -0.10 -5.14
C VAL A 61 8.83 1.33 -4.69
N VAL A 62 9.71 1.50 -3.69
CA VAL A 62 10.10 2.81 -3.17
C VAL A 62 10.73 3.66 -4.28
N ALA A 63 11.65 3.10 -5.07
CA ALA A 63 12.28 3.81 -6.18
C ALA A 63 11.26 4.27 -7.24
N SER A 64 10.31 3.41 -7.61
CA SER A 64 9.26 3.78 -8.58
C SER A 64 8.37 4.92 -8.08
N LEU A 65 7.95 4.87 -6.80
CA LEU A 65 7.15 5.92 -6.17
C LEU A 65 7.91 7.25 -6.11
N GLN A 66 9.15 7.23 -5.64
CA GLN A 66 10.00 8.43 -5.52
C GLN A 66 10.29 9.05 -6.89
N ALA A 67 10.55 8.25 -7.92
CA ALA A 67 10.74 8.74 -9.30
C ALA A 67 9.48 9.43 -9.86
N ALA A 68 8.30 9.12 -9.32
CA ALA A 68 7.05 9.78 -9.69
C ALA A 68 6.73 11.03 -8.85
N GLY A 69 7.59 11.39 -7.90
CA GLY A 69 7.41 12.54 -7.01
C GLY A 69 6.61 12.22 -5.75
N ILE A 70 6.43 10.94 -5.41
CA ILE A 70 5.73 10.50 -4.19
C ILE A 70 6.81 10.18 -3.15
N GLU A 71 6.82 10.90 -2.02
CA GLU A 71 7.70 10.55 -0.90
C GLU A 71 7.35 9.14 -0.42
N ALA A 72 8.32 8.24 -0.33
CA ALA A 72 8.04 6.87 0.07
C ALA A 72 9.05 6.38 1.10
N VAL A 73 8.52 5.71 2.14
CA VAL A 73 9.29 5.00 3.15
C VAL A 73 8.76 3.57 3.27
N SER A 74 9.64 2.61 3.56
CA SER A 74 9.25 1.21 3.75
C SER A 74 9.29 0.81 5.23
N LEU A 75 8.26 0.11 5.68
CA LEU A 75 8.21 -0.57 6.98
C LEU A 75 8.10 -2.07 6.77
N THR A 76 8.85 -2.82 7.54
CA THR A 76 8.90 -4.28 7.44
C THR A 76 8.20 -4.93 8.62
N VAL A 77 7.42 -5.97 8.34
CA VAL A 77 6.79 -6.84 9.34
C VAL A 77 7.52 -8.19 9.33
N PRO A 78 7.79 -8.82 10.49
CA PRO A 78 8.42 -10.15 10.52
C PRO A 78 7.65 -11.16 9.68
N SER A 79 8.37 -12.09 9.03
CA SER A 79 7.71 -13.02 8.12
C SER A 79 6.80 -14.03 8.80
N GLY A 80 5.74 -14.42 8.10
CA GLY A 80 4.87 -15.55 8.45
C GLY A 80 3.55 -15.20 9.16
N GLU A 81 2.69 -16.21 9.32
CA GLU A 81 1.30 -16.02 9.76
C GLU A 81 1.16 -15.46 11.18
N ALA A 82 2.12 -15.74 12.06
CA ALA A 82 2.13 -15.21 13.43
C ALA A 82 2.14 -13.66 13.48
N SER A 83 2.63 -13.02 12.43
CA SER A 83 2.59 -11.57 12.28
C SER A 83 1.21 -11.02 11.91
N LYS A 84 0.24 -11.85 11.53
CA LYS A 84 -1.16 -11.42 11.35
C LYS A 84 -1.88 -11.37 12.68
N SER A 85 -1.40 -10.50 13.56
CA SER A 85 -1.88 -10.33 14.91
C SER A 85 -2.12 -8.86 15.25
N VAL A 86 -3.03 -8.62 16.19
CA VAL A 86 -3.28 -7.26 16.72
C VAL A 86 -2.01 -6.65 17.31
N GLY A 87 -1.13 -7.46 17.90
CA GLY A 87 0.16 -6.98 18.41
C GLY A 87 1.08 -6.45 17.31
N ALA A 88 1.12 -7.08 16.13
CA ALA A 88 1.88 -6.57 15.00
C ALA A 88 1.24 -5.30 14.41
N LEU A 89 -0.09 -5.26 14.33
CA LEU A 89 -0.82 -4.06 13.90
C LEU A 89 -0.55 -2.87 14.82
N GLY A 90 -0.53 -3.09 16.14
CA GLY A 90 -0.21 -2.06 17.13
C GLY A 90 1.19 -1.47 16.94
N ARG A 91 2.18 -2.30 16.57
CA ARG A 91 3.54 -1.82 16.23
C ARG A 91 3.53 -0.97 14.95
N LEU A 92 2.82 -1.39 13.91
CA LEU A 92 2.68 -0.59 12.70
C LEU A 92 2.02 0.77 12.97
N TRP A 93 0.98 0.80 13.80
CA TRP A 93 0.36 2.07 14.19
C TRP A 93 1.31 2.99 14.95
N ALA A 94 2.14 2.44 15.85
CA ALA A 94 3.16 3.23 16.53
C ALA A 94 4.19 3.82 15.54
N GLU A 95 4.62 3.05 14.54
CA GLU A 95 5.50 3.55 13.49
C GLU A 95 4.82 4.60 12.59
N PHE A 96 3.56 4.40 12.23
CA PHE A 96 2.79 5.40 11.48
C PHE A 96 2.67 6.72 12.26
N ALA A 97 2.42 6.65 13.56
CA ALA A 97 2.39 7.83 14.42
C ALA A 97 3.76 8.51 14.48
N ARG A 98 4.86 7.75 14.62
CA ARG A 98 6.23 8.27 14.61
C ARG A 98 6.59 8.95 13.29
N LEU A 99 6.07 8.41 12.18
CA LEU A 99 6.24 8.97 10.84
C LEU A 99 5.28 10.13 10.55
N ALA A 100 4.40 10.51 11.48
CA ALA A 100 3.37 11.52 11.30
C ALA A 100 2.45 11.25 10.08
N VAL A 101 2.07 9.97 9.89
CA VAL A 101 1.07 9.59 8.88
C VAL A 101 -0.30 10.13 9.32
N ASP A 102 -0.98 10.84 8.42
CA ASP A 102 -2.31 11.39 8.66
C ASP A 102 -3.30 11.01 7.55
N ARG A 103 -4.57 11.42 7.69
CA ARG A 103 -5.65 11.11 6.74
C ARG A 103 -5.45 11.69 5.33
N HIS A 104 -4.52 12.63 5.19
CA HIS A 104 -4.19 13.31 3.96
C HIS A 104 -2.77 13.03 3.47
N THR A 105 -1.91 12.42 4.30
CA THR A 105 -0.47 12.16 4.09
C THR A 105 0.03 12.85 2.83
N ARG A 106 0.10 14.19 2.97
CA ARG A 106 0.42 15.20 1.96
C ARG A 106 1.92 15.36 1.80
#